data_AF-A0A2J7ZGD7-F1
#
_entry.id   AF-A0A2J7ZGD7-F1
#
_cell.length_a   1.000
_cell.length_b   1.000
_cell.length_c   1.000
_cell.angle_alpha   90.00
_cell.angle_beta   90.00
_cell.angle_gamma   90.00
#
_symmetry.space_group_name_H-M   'P 1'
#
loop_
_entity.id
_entity.type
_entity.pdbx_description
1 polymer ?
#
loop_
_entity_poly.entity_id
_entity_poly.type
_entity_poly.pdbx_seq_one_letter_code
_entity_poly.pdbx_strand_id
1 'polypeptide(L)'
;LKNFNAEDRKRWEVINTHKVINIFPEDYWKRLFARCIDIIFRARSAEAIDFVPVEYMCPITLDWFHDPVVAASGVSYSRDAINEHLESNKIDPVTRVDLTDTPLYANITLRRAVEHYRLHFGRFRVLA
;
A
#
# COMPACT_ATOMS: atom_id res chain seq x y z
N LEU A 1 -28.95 16.09 -10.28
CA LEU A 1 -28.03 14.93 -10.29
C LEU A 1 -27.74 14.56 -11.74
N LYS A 2 -26.75 15.19 -12.39
CA LYS A 2 -26.61 15.13 -13.87
C LYS A 2 -25.51 14.21 -14.40
N ASN A 3 -24.67 13.60 -13.56
CA ASN A 3 -23.51 12.81 -14.02
C ASN A 3 -23.45 11.39 -13.42
N PHE A 4 -24.57 10.65 -13.41
CA PHE A 4 -24.58 9.25 -12.97
C PHE A 4 -24.20 8.30 -14.11
N ASN A 5 -23.20 7.45 -13.87
CA ASN A 5 -22.86 6.36 -14.79
C ASN A 5 -23.94 5.27 -14.74
N ALA A 6 -23.82 4.25 -15.58
CA ALA A 6 -24.82 3.17 -15.65
C ALA A 6 -24.94 2.38 -14.33
N GLU A 7 -23.86 2.26 -13.57
CA GLU A 7 -23.83 1.56 -12.29
C GLU A 7 -24.56 2.36 -11.20
N ASP A 8 -24.34 3.67 -11.15
CA ASP A 8 -25.03 4.57 -10.22
C ASP A 8 -26.54 4.58 -10.46
N ARG A 9 -26.99 4.50 -11.72
CA ARG A 9 -28.42 4.41 -12.05
C ARG A 9 -29.05 3.13 -11.50
N LYS A 10 -28.36 1.98 -11.59
CA LYS A 10 -28.81 0.73 -10.97
C LYS A 10 -28.90 0.84 -9.45
N ARG A 11 -27.92 1.48 -8.81
CA ARG A 11 -27.95 1.72 -7.36
C ARG A 11 -29.13 2.62 -6.94
N TRP A 12 -29.45 3.63 -7.75
CA TRP A 12 -30.61 4.50 -7.54
C TRP A 12 -31.94 3.76 -7.69
N GLU A 13 -32.05 2.85 -8.66
CA GLU A 13 -33.24 1.99 -8.82
C GLU A 13 -33.49 1.14 -7.58
N VAL A 14 -32.45 0.54 -6.98
CA VAL A 14 -32.58 -0.23 -5.73
C VAL A 14 -33.14 0.62 -4.60
N ILE A 15 -32.64 1.86 -4.43
CA ILE A 15 -33.16 2.78 -3.42
C ILE A 15 -34.63 3.13 -3.71
N ASN A 16 -35.00 3.39 -4.96
CA ASN A 16 -36.39 3.69 -5.29
C ASN A 16 -37.36 2.54 -5.02
N THR A 17 -36.90 1.29 -5.17
CA THR A 17 -37.71 0.11 -4.89
C THR A 17 -37.92 -0.11 -3.38
N HIS A 18 -36.95 0.29 -2.55
CA HIS A 18 -36.95 -0.03 -1.11
C HIS A 18 -37.14 1.20 -0.20
N LYS A 19 -37.23 2.41 -0.76
CA LYS A 19 -37.40 3.63 0.03
C LYS A 19 -38.74 3.65 0.73
N VAL A 20 -38.71 4.07 1.99
CA VAL A 20 -39.89 4.15 2.85
C VAL A 20 -40.40 5.59 2.80
N ILE A 21 -41.30 5.85 1.84
CA ILE A 21 -41.75 7.20 1.45
C ILE A 21 -42.64 7.88 2.50
N ASN A 22 -43.29 7.08 3.35
CA ASN A 22 -44.14 7.54 4.45
C ASN A 22 -43.35 8.02 5.68
N ILE A 23 -42.03 7.79 5.73
CA ILE A 23 -41.18 8.20 6.84
C ILE A 23 -40.25 9.35 6.45
N PHE A 24 -39.71 9.33 5.22
CA PHE A 24 -38.79 10.36 4.76
C PHE A 24 -39.19 10.90 3.38
N PRO A 25 -39.09 12.23 3.16
CA PRO A 25 -39.41 12.84 1.88
C PRO A 25 -38.43 12.43 0.78
N GLU A 26 -38.85 12.54 -0.48
CA GLU A 26 -38.06 12.17 -1.66
C GLU A 26 -36.64 12.77 -1.65
N ASP A 27 -36.51 14.02 -1.22
CA ASP A 27 -35.23 14.72 -1.20
C ASP A 27 -34.25 14.18 -0.15
N TYR A 28 -34.73 13.54 0.92
CA TYR A 28 -33.87 12.82 1.85
C TYR A 28 -33.13 11.69 1.12
N TRP A 29 -33.87 10.86 0.37
CA TRP A 29 -33.32 9.71 -0.34
C TRP A 29 -32.34 10.14 -1.45
N LYS A 30 -32.63 11.24 -2.16
CA LYS A 30 -31.69 11.83 -3.13
C LYS A 30 -30.38 12.26 -2.48
N ARG A 31 -30.44 12.93 -1.32
CA ARG A 31 -29.24 13.36 -0.58
C ARG A 31 -28.45 12.19 -0.01
N LEU A 32 -29.15 11.20 0.55
CA LEU A 32 -28.53 9.97 1.05
C LEU A 32 -27.79 9.26 -0.09
N PHE A 33 -28.45 9.10 -1.24
CA PHE A 33 -27.84 8.49 -2.42
C PHE A 33 -26.60 9.24 -2.89
N ALA A 34 -26.66 10.57 -3.00
CA ALA A 34 -25.51 11.38 -3.37
C ALA A 34 -24.32 11.19 -2.41
N ARG A 35 -24.56 11.13 -1.10
CA ARG A 35 -23.53 10.84 -0.09
C ARG A 35 -22.95 9.44 -0.22
N CYS A 36 -23.78 8.43 -0.47
CA CYS A 36 -23.32 7.06 -0.68
C CYS A 36 -22.44 6.94 -1.93
N ILE A 37 -22.81 7.60 -3.04
CA ILE A 37 -21.99 7.63 -4.25
C ILE A 37 -20.66 8.35 -4.01
N ASP A 38 -20.66 9.46 -3.28
CA ASP A 38 -19.44 10.16 -2.90
C ASP A 38 -18.50 9.27 -2.07
N ILE A 39 -19.03 8.54 -1.08
CA ILE A 39 -18.26 7.58 -0.28
C ILE A 39 -17.67 6.48 -1.16
N ILE A 40 -18.47 5.89 -2.06
CA ILE A 40 -18.01 4.85 -2.97
C ILE A 40 -16.91 5.38 -3.89
N PHE A 41 -17.11 6.58 -4.45
CA PHE A 41 -16.11 7.21 -5.31
C PHE A 41 -14.81 7.45 -4.54
N ARG A 42 -14.89 8.06 -3.36
CA ARG A 42 -13.72 8.30 -2.49
C ARG A 42 -13.03 7.01 -2.09
N ALA A 43 -13.77 5.93 -1.81
CA ALA A 43 -13.18 4.62 -1.50
C ALA A 43 -12.50 3.97 -2.72
N ARG A 44 -13.06 4.14 -3.92
CA ARG A 44 -12.49 3.62 -5.18
C ARG A 44 -11.30 4.44 -5.68
N SER A 45 -11.32 5.74 -5.43
CA SER A 45 -10.31 6.71 -5.84
C SER A 45 -9.28 6.98 -4.74
N ALA A 46 -9.43 6.38 -3.57
CA ALA A 46 -8.38 6.40 -2.56
C ALA A 46 -7.19 5.64 -3.14
N GLU A 47 -6.13 6.38 -3.46
CA GLU A 47 -4.82 5.79 -3.67
C GLU A 47 -4.41 5.17 -2.35
N ALA A 48 -4.49 3.85 -2.29
CA ALA A 48 -3.98 3.13 -1.17
C ALA A 48 -2.55 2.71 -1.49
N ILE A 49 -1.65 3.11 -0.60
CA ILE A 49 -0.27 2.67 -0.64
C ILE A 49 -0.24 1.27 -0.04
N ASP A 50 0.51 0.37 -0.67
CA ASP A 50 0.73 -0.97 -0.12
C ASP A 50 1.32 -0.84 1.28
N PHE A 51 0.65 -1.45 2.27
CA PHE A 51 1.24 -1.58 3.60
C PHE A 51 2.44 -2.53 3.50
N VAL A 52 3.62 -2.04 3.88
CA VAL A 52 4.86 -2.84 3.95
C VAL A 52 5.03 -3.34 5.39
N PRO A 53 4.89 -4.65 5.67
CA PRO A 53 5.27 -5.21 6.95
C PRO A 53 6.76 -4.98 7.23
N VAL A 54 7.11 -4.80 8.51
CA VAL A 54 8.49 -4.47 8.92
C VAL A 54 9.49 -5.55 8.50
N GLU A 55 9.07 -6.81 8.43
CA GLU A 55 9.87 -7.96 8.01
C GLU A 55 10.24 -7.92 6.51
N TYR A 56 9.50 -7.14 5.71
CA TYR A 56 9.69 -6.97 4.27
C TYR A 56 10.14 -5.55 3.90
N MET A 57 10.46 -4.75 4.90
CA MET A 57 10.87 -3.36 4.77
C MET A 57 12.40 -3.24 4.82
N CYS A 58 12.97 -2.58 3.82
CA CYS A 58 14.37 -2.21 3.83
C CYS A 58 14.62 -1.13 4.90
N PRO A 59 15.60 -1.31 5.80
CA PRO A 59 15.83 -0.37 6.90
C PRO A 59 16.43 0.97 6.45
N ILE A 60 16.94 1.07 5.21
CA ILE A 60 17.44 2.33 4.65
C ILE A 60 16.31 3.08 3.93
N THR A 61 15.61 2.43 3.00
CA THR A 61 14.59 3.08 2.17
C THR A 61 13.24 3.21 2.86
N LEU A 62 13.02 2.44 3.94
CA LEU A 62 11.75 2.33 4.66
C LEU A 62 10.58 1.91 3.74
N ASP A 63 10.90 1.13 2.71
CA ASP A 63 9.98 0.63 1.70
C ASP A 63 10.29 -0.85 1.40
N TRP A 64 9.51 -1.51 0.55
CA TRP A 64 9.71 -2.88 0.13
C TRP A 64 11.17 -3.17 -0.28
N PHE A 65 11.66 -4.35 0.08
CA PHE A 65 12.85 -4.88 -0.55
C PHE A 65 12.63 -5.13 -2.05
N HIS A 66 13.38 -4.45 -2.91
CA HIS A 66 13.34 -4.67 -4.36
C HIS A 66 14.36 -5.74 -4.79
N ASP A 67 15.64 -5.54 -4.48
CA ASP A 67 16.70 -6.54 -4.63
C ASP A 67 17.46 -6.69 -3.31
N PRO A 68 16.95 -7.50 -2.37
CA PRO A 68 17.55 -7.63 -1.05
C PRO A 68 18.92 -8.31 -1.12
N VAL A 69 19.90 -7.70 -0.48
CA VAL A 69 21.24 -8.23 -0.23
C VAL A 69 21.52 -8.28 1.26
N VAL A 70 22.26 -9.28 1.70
CA VAL A 70 22.67 -9.47 3.09
C VAL A 70 24.14 -9.10 3.27
N ALA A 71 24.42 -8.28 4.27
CA ALA A 71 25.77 -7.95 4.71
C ALA A 71 26.31 -9.04 5.67
N ALA A 72 27.62 -9.05 5.94
CA ALA A 72 28.21 -10.01 6.89
C ALA A 72 27.67 -9.87 8.32
N SER A 73 27.08 -8.71 8.66
CA SER A 73 26.34 -8.48 9.90
C SER A 73 25.05 -9.32 10.03
N GLY A 74 24.59 -9.94 8.93
CA GLY A 74 23.33 -10.68 8.85
C GLY A 74 22.11 -9.80 8.52
N VAL A 75 22.27 -8.48 8.42
CA VAL A 75 21.19 -7.56 8.06
C VAL A 75 21.01 -7.49 6.55
N SER A 76 19.75 -7.45 6.10
CA SER A 76 19.42 -7.30 4.68
C SER A 76 19.04 -5.86 4.34
N TYR A 77 19.44 -5.42 3.15
CA TYR A 77 19.23 -4.08 2.59
C TYR A 77 18.81 -4.17 1.12
N SER A 78 18.11 -3.18 0.58
CA SER A 78 17.97 -3.04 -0.88
C SER A 78 19.33 -2.69 -1.48
N ARG A 79 19.76 -3.43 -2.52
CA ARG A 79 21.10 -3.32 -3.12
C ARG A 79 21.51 -1.88 -3.43
N ASP A 80 20.66 -1.13 -4.10
CA ASP A 80 20.97 0.24 -4.51
C ASP A 80 21.20 1.15 -3.30
N ALA A 81 20.35 1.02 -2.28
CA ALA A 81 20.42 1.83 -1.07
C ALA A 81 21.67 1.54 -0.21
N ILE A 82 22.06 0.26 -0.07
CA ILE A 82 23.27 -0.08 0.67
C ILE A 82 24.53 0.27 -0.13
N ASN A 83 24.52 0.14 -1.46
CA ASN A 83 25.64 0.55 -2.29
C ASN A 83 25.88 2.06 -2.19
N GLU A 84 24.82 2.88 -2.31
CA GLU A 84 24.88 4.33 -2.14
C GLU A 84 25.41 4.72 -0.75
N HIS A 85 24.91 4.08 0.32
CA HIS A 85 25.42 4.31 1.68
C HIS A 85 26.92 3.99 1.79
N LEU A 86 27.34 2.85 1.23
CA LEU A 86 28.73 2.39 1.27
C LEU A 86 29.67 3.27 0.43
N GLU A 87 29.18 4.11 -0.48
CA GLU A 87 30.03 5.11 -1.16
C GLU A 87 30.55 6.16 -0.17
N SER A 88 29.73 6.54 0.81
CA SER A 88 30.05 7.58 1.80
C SER A 88 30.55 7.03 3.13
N ASN A 89 30.07 5.86 3.56
CA ASN A 89 30.35 5.28 4.87
C ASN A 89 30.50 3.76 4.77
N LYS A 90 31.70 3.25 5.06
CA LYS A 90 32.01 1.80 5.04
C LYS A 90 31.54 1.06 6.29
N ILE A 91 30.49 1.55 6.96
CA ILE A 91 29.92 0.93 8.16
C ILE A 91 28.51 0.44 7.89
N ASP A 92 28.12 -0.65 8.52
CA ASP A 92 26.76 -1.17 8.48
C ASP A 92 25.77 -0.13 9.07
N PRO A 93 24.72 0.29 8.35
CA PRO A 93 23.79 1.33 8.81
C PRO A 93 23.11 1.03 10.14
N VAL A 94 22.83 -0.25 10.41
CA VAL A 94 22.04 -0.70 11.58
C VAL A 94 22.96 -1.09 12.74
N THR A 95 23.89 -2.01 12.48
CA THR A 95 24.78 -2.60 13.50
C THR A 95 26.03 -1.80 13.76
N ARG A 96 26.38 -0.85 12.87
CA ARG A 96 27.58 0.00 12.94
C ARG A 96 28.90 -0.77 12.86
N VAL A 97 28.87 -2.04 12.47
CA VAL A 97 30.06 -2.87 12.22
C VAL A 97 30.74 -2.41 10.92
N ASP A 98 32.06 -2.51 10.86
CA ASP A 98 32.83 -2.20 9.65
C ASP A 98 32.48 -3.19 8.51
N LEU A 99 32.19 -2.65 7.34
CA LEU A 99 31.88 -3.39 6.11
C LEU A 99 32.94 -3.17 5.02
N THR A 100 34.10 -2.61 5.38
CA THR A 100 35.25 -2.48 4.47
C THR A 100 35.60 -3.83 3.86
N ASP A 101 35.76 -3.87 2.53
CA ASP A 101 36.06 -5.06 1.72
C ASP A 101 35.13 -6.26 1.93
N THR A 102 33.95 -6.03 2.51
CA THR A 102 33.00 -7.10 2.81
C THR A 102 32.00 -7.25 1.66
N PRO A 103 31.91 -8.43 1.02
CA PRO A 103 30.97 -8.65 -0.06
C PRO A 103 29.53 -8.67 0.45
N LEU A 104 28.61 -8.14 -0.37
CA LEU A 104 27.17 -8.26 -0.17
C LEU A 104 26.65 -9.48 -0.94
N TYR A 105 25.89 -10.34 -0.27
CA TYR A 105 25.33 -11.54 -0.89
C TYR A 105 23.85 -11.37 -1.21
N ALA A 106 23.39 -11.85 -2.37
CA ALA A 106 21.97 -11.77 -2.71
C ALA A 106 21.11 -12.62 -1.75
N ASN A 107 20.08 -12.01 -1.15
CA ASN A 107 19.12 -12.72 -0.31
C ASN A 107 17.90 -13.15 -1.16
N ILE A 108 18.11 -14.18 -1.97
CA ILE A 108 17.10 -14.70 -2.92
C ILE A 108 15.83 -15.17 -2.19
N THR A 109 15.98 -15.72 -0.99
CA THR A 109 14.86 -16.19 -0.17
C THR A 109 13.96 -15.03 0.27
N LEU A 110 14.56 -13.94 0.75
CA LEU A 110 13.80 -12.74 1.13
C LEU A 110 13.11 -12.10 -0.07
N ARG A 111 13.79 -12.04 -1.23
CA ARG A 111 13.17 -11.54 -2.47
C ARG A 111 11.90 -12.31 -2.82
N ARG A 112 11.97 -13.66 -2.81
CA ARG A 112 10.80 -14.52 -3.07
C ARG A 112 9.70 -14.35 -2.02
N ALA A 113 10.07 -14.19 -0.75
CA ALA A 113 9.11 -13.98 0.34
C ALA A 113 8.36 -12.66 0.18
N VAL A 114 9.06 -11.59 -0.17
CA VAL A 114 8.49 -10.27 -0.46
C VAL A 114 7.55 -10.34 -1.66
N GLU A 115 8.00 -10.93 -2.78
CA GLU A 115 7.17 -11.11 -3.98
C GLU A 115 5.90 -11.91 -3.68
N HIS A 116 6.03 -13.04 -2.97
CA HIS A 116 4.89 -13.84 -2.55
C HIS A 116 3.94 -13.03 -1.66
N TYR A 117 4.47 -12.28 -0.69
CA TYR A 117 3.64 -11.48 0.21
C TYR A 117 2.87 -10.39 -0.54
N ARG A 118 3.55 -9.64 -1.41
CA ARG A 118 2.90 -8.58 -2.22
C ARG A 118 1.76 -9.14 -3.06
N LEU A 119 1.97 -10.31 -3.69
CA LEU A 119 0.95 -10.95 -4.53
C LEU A 119 -0.26 -11.47 -3.75
N HIS A 120 -0.09 -11.95 -2.51
CA HIS A 120 -1.16 -12.64 -1.77
C HIS A 120 -1.77 -11.80 -0.64
N PHE A 121 -1.02 -10.84 -0.10
CA PHE A 121 -1.36 -10.12 1.13
C PHE A 121 -1.13 -8.62 1.05
N GLY A 122 -0.66 -8.08 -0.09
CA GLY A 122 -0.56 -6.64 -0.36
C GLY A 122 -1.93 -5.98 -0.27
N ARG A 123 -2.35 -5.66 0.96
CA ARG A 123 -3.59 -4.95 1.25
C ARG A 123 -3.23 -3.51 1.60
N PHE A 124 -3.96 -2.65 0.92
CA PHE A 124 -4.03 -1.21 0.99
C PHE A 124 -4.06 -0.62 2.40
N ARG A 125 -3.23 0.41 2.65
CA ARG A 125 -3.38 1.34 3.78
C ARG A 125 -4.11 2.60 3.29
N VAL A 126 -5.21 2.95 3.96
CA VAL A 126 -5.88 4.24 3.73
C VAL A 126 -5.07 5.32 4.44
N LEU A 127 -4.60 6.33 3.72
CA LEU A 127 -4.03 7.52 4.33
C LEU A 127 -5.17 8.29 5.02
N ALA A 128 -5.09 8.41 6.35
CA ALA A 128 -6.03 9.16 7.18
C ALA A 128 -5.52 10.59 7.38
#